data_AF-X0XPY3-F1
#
_entry.id   AF-X0XPY3-F1
#
_cell.length_a   1.000
_cell.length_b   1.000
_cell.length_c   1.000
_cell.angle_alpha   90.00
_cell.angle_beta   90.00
_cell.angle_gamma   90.00
#
_symmetry.space_group_name_H-M   'P 1'
#
loop_
_entity.id
_entity.type
_entity.pdbx_description
1 polymer ?
#
loop_
_entity_poly.entity_id
_entity_poly.type
_entity_poly.pdbx_seq_one_letter_code
_entity_poly.pdbx_strand_id
1 'polypeptide(L)'
;MWTVSSESGTLRAVLVQKSIEEFWEKKFPFAGIESNTHLLARCPHADIDGGREQWGRLPKMLEEEGVRVFELADVLEKVLDGATIGERRSIVEAVWEGMPAAPAPEELTIEHLFSGFPPRLYFDEAMERVVLPDFQRVGWPYPRDTSFTTQVGTVICNMRRYSRRFEPRVVKIAYEYDPVLNEKT
;
A
#
# COMPACT_ATOMS: atom_id res chain seq x y z
N MET A 1 -3.84 3.47 21.86
CA MET A 1 -5.00 2.82 21.23
C MET A 1 -5.36 3.50 19.91
N TRP A 2 -5.44 2.74 18.83
CA TRP A 2 -5.88 3.21 17.50
C TRP A 2 -7.40 3.07 17.36
N THR A 3 -8.14 4.17 17.43
CA THR A 3 -9.62 4.17 17.43
C THR A 3 -10.19 5.45 16.82
N VAL A 4 -11.40 5.39 16.27
CA VAL A 4 -12.14 6.55 15.74
C VAL A 4 -13.53 6.58 16.36
N SER A 5 -13.84 7.66 17.08
CA SER A 5 -15.13 7.84 17.77
C SER A 5 -16.06 8.87 17.13
N SER A 6 -15.55 9.67 16.19
CA SER A 6 -16.32 10.71 15.50
C SER A 6 -15.59 11.13 14.23
N GLU A 7 -16.35 11.49 13.19
CA GLU A 7 -15.86 12.08 11.94
C GLU A 7 -15.60 13.60 12.05
N SER A 8 -16.07 14.25 13.12
CA SER A 8 -15.92 15.70 13.34
C SER A 8 -15.11 16.06 14.60
N GLY A 9 -14.52 15.06 15.26
CA GLY A 9 -13.69 15.26 16.44
C GLY A 9 -12.27 15.75 16.08
N THR A 10 -11.51 16.15 17.09
CA THR A 10 -10.09 16.49 16.90
C THR A 10 -9.31 15.26 16.42
N LEU A 11 -8.70 15.36 15.24
CA LEU A 11 -7.82 14.34 14.71
C LEU A 11 -6.53 14.28 15.55
N ARG A 12 -6.16 13.10 16.03
CA ARG A 12 -4.95 12.90 16.85
C ARG A 12 -3.86 12.11 16.12
N ALA A 13 -4.26 11.19 15.27
CA ALA A 13 -3.38 10.39 14.46
C ALA A 13 -4.06 9.99 13.15
N VAL A 14 -3.27 9.76 12.10
CA VAL A 14 -3.79 9.39 10.79
C VAL A 14 -2.79 8.53 10.01
N LEU A 15 -3.31 7.52 9.32
CA LEU A 15 -2.55 6.73 8.35
C LEU A 15 -2.68 7.41 6.98
N VAL A 16 -1.56 7.77 6.40
CA VAL A 16 -1.44 8.36 5.07
C VAL A 16 -0.61 7.43 4.19
N GLN A 17 -0.70 7.65 2.88
CA GLN A 17 0.15 6.96 1.92
C GLN A 17 0.66 7.97 0.91
N LYS A 18 1.98 8.08 0.80
CA LYS A 18 2.61 8.79 -0.32
C LYS A 18 2.32 7.96 -1.57
N SER A 19 1.73 8.56 -2.59
CA SER A 19 1.52 7.84 -3.85
C SER A 19 2.88 7.42 -4.41
N ILE A 20 2.91 6.26 -5.06
CA ILE A 20 4.06 5.81 -5.85
C ILE A 20 4.36 6.83 -6.97
N GLU A 21 5.61 6.87 -7.42
CA GLU A 21 6.07 7.82 -8.43
C GLU A 21 5.26 7.71 -9.74
N GLU A 22 4.87 6.49 -10.11
CA GLU A 22 4.08 6.17 -11.30
C GLU A 22 2.70 6.82 -11.29
N PHE A 23 2.12 7.06 -10.10
CA PHE A 23 0.86 7.81 -9.96
C PHE A 23 0.99 9.25 -10.48
N TRP A 24 2.16 9.86 -10.30
CA TRP A 24 2.42 11.24 -10.68
C TRP A 24 3.05 11.38 -12.06
N GLU A 25 3.89 10.43 -12.47
CA GLU A 25 4.74 10.56 -13.67
C GLU A 25 4.07 10.25 -15.01
N LYS A 26 2.74 10.05 -15.04
CA LYS A 26 2.00 9.71 -16.27
C LYS A 26 2.44 8.38 -16.90
N LYS A 27 3.11 7.51 -16.13
CA LYS A 27 3.68 6.23 -16.57
C LYS A 27 3.01 5.08 -15.83
N PHE A 28 1.74 4.81 -16.12
CA PHE A 28 1.20 3.48 -15.85
C PHE A 28 1.14 2.70 -17.16
N PRO A 29 2.18 1.93 -17.52
CA PRO A 29 2.00 0.82 -18.43
C PRO A 29 1.65 -0.39 -17.56
N PHE A 30 0.38 -0.76 -17.43
CA PHE A 30 0.07 -2.07 -16.85
C PHE A 30 -0.69 -2.95 -17.82
N ALA A 31 -0.24 -4.20 -17.85
CA ALA A 31 -0.90 -5.32 -18.50
C ALA A 31 -1.97 -5.86 -17.55
N GLY A 32 -3.23 -5.64 -17.92
CA GLY A 32 -4.43 -6.01 -17.19
C GLY A 32 -5.62 -5.31 -17.87
N ILE A 33 -6.78 -5.97 -17.94
CA ILE A 33 -7.96 -5.43 -18.64
C ILE A 33 -8.35 -4.02 -18.14
N GLU A 34 -8.01 -3.68 -16.89
CA GLU A 34 -8.34 -2.38 -16.28
C GLU A 34 -7.25 -1.31 -16.48
N SER A 35 -6.03 -1.66 -16.86
CA SER A 35 -4.91 -0.71 -17.06
C SER A 35 -4.79 -0.18 -18.49
N ASN A 36 -5.85 -0.35 -19.27
CA ASN A 36 -6.02 0.41 -20.48
C ASN A 36 -6.31 1.87 -20.10
N THR A 37 -5.48 2.81 -20.54
CA THR A 37 -5.71 4.26 -20.38
C THR A 37 -7.01 4.74 -21.05
N HIS A 38 -7.64 3.90 -21.90
CA HIS A 38 -8.99 4.09 -22.44
C HIS A 38 -10.12 3.54 -21.53
N LEU A 39 -9.81 2.71 -20.52
CA LEU A 39 -10.79 2.09 -19.60
C LEU A 39 -10.69 2.60 -18.16
N LEU A 40 -9.52 3.09 -17.73
CA LEU A 40 -9.36 3.89 -16.52
C LEU A 40 -8.91 5.29 -16.92
N ALA A 41 -9.85 6.25 -16.83
CA ALA A 41 -9.48 7.65 -16.82
C ALA A 41 -8.46 7.87 -15.69
N ARG A 42 -7.37 8.58 -16.02
CA ARG A 42 -6.40 9.03 -15.02
C ARG A 42 -7.14 9.69 -13.87
N CYS A 43 -6.67 9.46 -12.64
CA CYS A 43 -7.21 10.20 -11.51
C CYS A 43 -7.03 11.70 -11.80
N PRO A 44 -8.11 12.50 -11.89
CA PRO A 44 -7.99 13.92 -12.24
C PRO A 44 -7.07 14.68 -11.28
N HIS A 45 -6.94 14.21 -10.04
CA HIS A 45 -6.02 14.77 -9.04
C HIS A 45 -4.54 14.66 -9.45
N ALA A 46 -4.17 13.62 -10.21
CA ALA A 46 -2.81 13.48 -10.74
C ALA A 46 -2.54 14.48 -11.89
N ASP A 47 -3.59 15.00 -12.53
CA ASP A 47 -3.52 16.00 -13.62
C ASP A 47 -3.53 17.45 -13.10
N ILE A 48 -3.72 17.66 -11.80
CA ILE A 48 -3.67 19.00 -11.20
C ILE A 48 -2.22 19.48 -11.20
N ASP A 49 -1.95 20.61 -11.86
CA ASP A 49 -0.67 21.29 -11.78
C ASP A 49 -0.33 21.62 -10.32
N GLY A 50 0.82 21.17 -9.84
CA GLY A 50 1.22 21.30 -8.44
C GLY A 50 0.60 20.26 -7.49
N GLY A 51 -0.18 19.30 -8.00
CA GLY A 51 -0.90 18.31 -7.19
C GLY A 51 0.03 17.38 -6.41
N ARG A 52 1.17 16.97 -7.00
CA ARG A 52 2.20 16.16 -6.33
C ARG A 52 2.79 16.90 -5.14
N GLU A 53 3.13 18.17 -5.34
CA GLU A 53 3.70 19.04 -4.32
C GLU A 53 2.70 19.30 -3.20
N GLN A 54 1.43 19.55 -3.53
CA GLN A 54 0.36 19.71 -2.54
C GLN A 54 0.17 18.42 -1.72
N TRP A 55 0.13 17.26 -2.38
CA TRP A 55 0.03 15.97 -1.69
C TRP A 55 1.21 15.72 -0.75
N GLY A 56 2.43 16.02 -1.20
CA GLY A 56 3.64 15.89 -0.40
C GLY A 56 3.70 16.85 0.80
N ARG A 57 2.92 17.94 0.79
CA ARG A 57 2.81 18.87 1.92
C ARG A 57 1.79 18.44 2.98
N LEU A 58 0.80 17.62 2.62
CA LEU A 58 -0.28 17.22 3.52
C LEU A 58 0.23 16.60 4.84
N PRO A 59 1.19 15.63 4.84
CA PRO A 59 1.75 15.10 6.08
C PRO A 59 2.33 16.18 6.99
N LYS A 60 3.10 17.12 6.42
CA LYS A 60 3.74 18.20 7.18
C LYS A 60 2.71 19.13 7.82
N MET A 61 1.67 19.50 7.06
CA MET A 61 0.60 20.35 7.58
C MET A 61 -0.16 19.69 8.73
N LEU A 62 -0.36 18.37 8.67
CA LEU A 62 -0.99 17.61 9.76
C LEU A 62 -0.09 17.55 11.00
N GLU A 63 1.20 17.31 10.82
CA GLU A 63 2.19 17.31 11.91
C GLU A 63 2.30 18.68 12.58
N GLU A 64 2.26 19.78 11.83
CA GLU A 64 2.23 21.16 12.33
C GLU A 64 1.02 21.44 13.22
N GLU A 65 -0.13 20.81 12.93
CA GLU A 65 -1.35 20.84 13.76
C GLU A 65 -1.30 19.84 14.94
N GLY A 66 -0.16 19.19 15.18
CA GLY A 66 0.04 18.23 16.25
C GLY A 66 -0.59 16.85 16.02
N VAL A 67 -0.96 16.53 14.78
CA VAL A 67 -1.47 15.20 14.39
C VAL A 67 -0.29 14.26 14.18
N ARG A 68 -0.34 13.07 14.79
CA ARG A 68 0.65 12.02 14.54
C ARG A 68 0.40 11.35 13.19
N VAL A 69 1.28 11.55 12.23
CA VAL A 69 1.15 10.98 10.89
C VAL A 69 1.91 9.65 10.79
N PHE A 70 1.22 8.62 10.29
CA PHE A 70 1.79 7.32 9.97
C PHE A 70 1.78 7.18 8.45
N GLU A 71 2.95 7.13 7.83
CA GLU A 71 3.05 6.85 6.40
C GLU A 71 3.14 5.33 6.20
N LEU A 72 2.29 4.76 5.36
CA LEU A 72 2.15 3.31 5.23
C LEU A 72 3.46 2.61 4.82
N ALA A 73 4.22 3.16 3.88
CA ALA A 73 5.51 2.60 3.47
C ALA A 73 6.50 2.64 4.63
N ASP A 74 6.61 3.79 5.30
CA ASP A 74 7.51 3.96 6.46
C ASP A 74 7.14 2.99 7.60
N VAL A 75 5.85 2.70 7.79
CA VAL A 75 5.37 1.71 8.78
C VAL A 75 5.73 0.29 8.35
N LEU A 76 5.44 -0.09 7.11
CA LEU A 76 5.70 -1.44 6.60
C LEU A 76 7.20 -1.74 6.52
N GLU A 77 8.02 -0.76 6.15
CA GLU A 77 9.48 -0.88 6.15
C GLU A 77 10.00 -1.20 7.56
N LYS A 78 9.57 -0.45 8.57
CA LYS A 78 9.91 -0.73 9.98
C LYS A 78 9.45 -2.11 10.44
N VAL A 79 8.27 -2.55 10.00
CA VAL A 79 7.78 -3.90 10.27
C VAL A 79 8.71 -4.94 9.66
N LEU A 80 9.09 -4.80 8.39
CA LEU A 80 9.96 -5.76 7.72
C LEU A 80 11.38 -5.78 8.31
N ASP A 81 11.91 -4.62 8.69
CA ASP A 81 13.23 -4.48 9.33
C ASP A 81 13.28 -5.14 10.71
N GLY A 82 12.19 -5.04 11.47
CA GLY A 82 12.05 -5.68 12.78
C GLY A 82 11.63 -7.15 12.73
N ALA A 83 11.11 -7.63 11.59
CA ALA A 83 10.54 -8.96 11.46
C ALA A 83 11.60 -10.06 11.47
N THR A 84 11.36 -11.08 12.30
CA THR A 84 12.04 -12.36 12.24
C THR A 84 11.75 -13.08 10.92
N ILE A 85 12.58 -14.06 10.55
CA ILE A 85 12.33 -14.89 9.36
C ILE A 85 10.99 -15.63 9.43
N GLY A 86 10.54 -16.03 10.63
CA GLY A 86 9.22 -16.64 10.82
C GLY A 86 8.07 -15.67 10.54
N GLU A 87 8.19 -14.41 10.96
CA GLU A 87 7.21 -13.37 10.66
C GLU A 87 7.21 -13.02 9.18
N ARG A 88 8.39 -12.87 8.56
CA ARG A 88 8.50 -12.67 7.10
C ARG A 88 7.85 -13.79 6.32
N ARG A 89 8.04 -15.05 6.74
CA ARG A 89 7.36 -16.21 6.12
C ARG A 89 5.84 -16.08 6.23
N SER A 90 5.34 -15.73 7.40
CA SER A 90 3.90 -15.54 7.62
C SER A 90 3.33 -14.42 6.75
N ILE A 91 4.08 -13.32 6.58
CA ILE A 91 3.73 -12.22 5.69
C ILE A 91 3.69 -12.69 4.23
N VAL A 92 4.71 -13.41 3.76
CA VAL A 92 4.74 -13.96 2.39
C VAL A 92 3.53 -14.86 2.14
N GLU A 93 3.25 -15.80 3.04
CA GLU A 93 2.13 -16.73 2.93
C GLU A 93 0.78 -16.00 2.86
N ALA A 94 0.57 -14.98 3.69
CA ALA A 94 -0.67 -14.20 3.71
C ALA A 94 -0.85 -13.31 2.47
N VAL A 95 0.24 -12.68 2.00
CA VAL A 95 0.20 -11.68 0.93
C VAL A 95 0.16 -12.34 -0.45
N TRP A 96 0.84 -13.48 -0.63
CA TRP A 96 0.89 -14.27 -1.86
C TRP A 96 0.00 -15.52 -1.83
N GLU A 97 -0.94 -15.61 -0.89
CA GLU A 97 -1.90 -16.72 -0.85
C GLU A 97 -2.59 -16.93 -2.21
N GLY A 98 -2.44 -18.14 -2.75
CA GLY A 98 -3.01 -18.56 -4.04
C GLY A 98 -2.25 -18.07 -5.28
N MET A 99 -1.09 -17.44 -5.11
CA MET A 99 -0.23 -16.99 -6.23
C MET A 99 0.72 -18.09 -6.68
N PRO A 100 1.08 -18.13 -7.98
CA PRO A 100 1.98 -19.14 -8.53
C PRO A 100 3.45 -18.97 -8.09
N ALA A 101 3.83 -17.76 -7.66
CA ALA A 101 5.18 -17.43 -7.24
C ALA A 101 5.13 -16.35 -6.15
N ALA A 102 6.15 -16.33 -5.28
CA ALA A 102 6.30 -15.40 -4.17
C ALA A 102 7.80 -15.21 -3.87
N PRO A 103 8.21 -14.09 -3.25
CA PRO A 103 9.59 -13.91 -2.82
C PRO A 103 9.94 -14.90 -1.69
N ALA A 104 11.22 -15.26 -1.56
CA ALA A 104 11.69 -15.95 -0.37
C ALA A 104 11.53 -15.04 0.87
N PRO A 105 11.27 -15.57 2.07
CA PRO A 105 11.15 -14.76 3.29
C PRO A 105 12.38 -13.86 3.53
N GLU A 106 13.58 -14.35 3.21
CA GLU A 106 14.84 -13.63 3.37
C GLU A 106 15.00 -12.48 2.37
N GLU A 107 14.35 -12.58 1.21
CA GLU A 107 14.37 -11.61 0.12
C GLU A 107 13.21 -10.62 0.16
N LEU A 108 12.25 -10.81 1.08
CA LEU A 108 11.08 -9.94 1.20
C LEU A 108 11.51 -8.50 1.51
N THR A 109 11.06 -7.57 0.68
CA THR A 109 11.30 -6.12 0.82
C THR A 109 10.00 -5.34 0.66
N ILE A 110 10.05 -4.04 0.94
CA ILE A 110 8.90 -3.15 0.75
C ILE A 110 8.48 -3.07 -0.72
N GLU A 111 9.43 -3.12 -1.67
CA GLU A 111 9.12 -3.12 -3.10
C GLU A 111 8.33 -4.36 -3.50
N HIS A 112 8.59 -5.52 -2.88
CA HIS A 112 7.79 -6.72 -3.12
C HIS A 112 6.33 -6.52 -2.67
N LEU A 113 6.13 -5.89 -1.50
CA LEU A 113 4.78 -5.62 -0.99
C LEU A 113 4.02 -4.64 -1.88
N PHE A 114 4.70 -3.64 -2.46
CA PHE A 114 4.06 -2.58 -3.24
C PHE A 114 3.94 -2.88 -4.73
N SER A 115 4.96 -3.51 -5.30
CA SER A 115 5.10 -3.72 -6.74
C SER A 115 4.85 -5.16 -7.16
N GLY A 116 4.76 -6.10 -6.20
CA GLY A 116 4.52 -7.52 -6.48
C GLY A 116 5.79 -8.33 -6.64
N PHE A 117 5.65 -9.53 -7.20
CA PHE A 117 6.75 -10.45 -7.46
C PHE A 117 6.77 -10.90 -8.93
N PRO A 118 7.88 -10.71 -9.67
CA PRO A 118 9.06 -9.90 -9.29
C PRO A 118 8.70 -8.43 -9.08
N PRO A 119 9.46 -7.65 -8.30
CA PRO A 119 9.12 -6.24 -8.02
C PRO A 119 9.39 -5.30 -9.20
N ARG A 120 10.15 -5.76 -10.21
CA ARG A 120 10.45 -5.04 -11.44
C ARG A 120 10.29 -5.98 -12.62
N LEU A 121 9.82 -5.45 -13.74
CA LEU A 121 9.81 -6.19 -14.99
C LEU A 121 11.24 -6.49 -15.43
N TYR A 122 11.44 -7.65 -16.04
CA TYR A 122 12.70 -8.02 -16.67
C TYR A 122 12.44 -8.92 -17.86
N PHE A 123 13.43 -9.05 -18.74
CA PHE A 123 13.40 -10.02 -19.84
C PHE A 123 14.09 -11.30 -19.38
N ASP A 124 13.36 -12.41 -19.39
CA ASP A 124 13.89 -13.75 -19.14
C ASP A 124 14.42 -14.31 -20.45
N GLU A 125 15.74 -14.33 -20.61
CA GLU A 125 16.40 -14.84 -21.81
C GLU A 125 16.19 -16.34 -22.01
N ALA A 126 16.05 -17.12 -20.93
CA ALA A 126 15.88 -18.57 -21.03
C ALA A 126 14.47 -18.95 -21.54
N MET A 127 13.47 -18.12 -21.22
CA MET A 127 12.09 -18.29 -21.67
C MET A 127 11.70 -17.37 -22.84
N GLU A 128 12.64 -16.56 -23.33
CA GLU A 128 12.46 -15.53 -24.36
C GLU A 128 11.21 -14.66 -24.16
N ARG A 129 10.97 -14.22 -22.91
CA ARG A 129 9.74 -13.47 -22.57
C ARG A 129 9.99 -12.37 -21.55
N VAL A 130 9.14 -11.34 -21.60
CA VAL A 130 9.08 -10.34 -20.54
C VAL A 130 8.30 -10.93 -19.36
N VAL A 131 8.95 -10.96 -18.20
CA VAL A 131 8.31 -11.30 -16.92
C VAL A 131 7.84 -10.00 -16.29
N LEU A 132 6.54 -9.91 -16.04
CA LEU A 132 5.92 -8.77 -15.38
C LEU A 132 5.71 -9.10 -13.90
N PRO A 133 5.67 -8.09 -13.02
CA PRO A 133 5.20 -8.27 -11.66
C PRO A 133 3.81 -8.91 -11.65
N ASP A 134 3.56 -9.80 -10.68
CA ASP A 134 2.26 -10.44 -10.54
C ASP A 134 1.12 -9.41 -10.43
N PHE A 135 1.30 -8.37 -9.61
CA PHE A 135 0.41 -7.22 -9.46
C PHE A 135 1.15 -6.02 -8.87
N GLN A 136 0.81 -4.80 -9.31
CA GLN A 136 1.13 -3.61 -8.52
C GLN A 136 0.07 -3.46 -7.41
N ARG A 137 0.49 -3.65 -6.17
CA ARG A 137 -0.37 -3.92 -5.02
C ARG A 137 -0.66 -2.69 -4.18
N VAL A 138 0.12 -1.61 -4.25
CA VAL A 138 -0.04 -0.42 -3.39
C VAL A 138 0.28 0.86 -4.16
N GLY A 139 -0.49 1.13 -5.23
CA GLY A 139 -0.27 2.31 -6.07
C GLY A 139 -1.15 3.52 -5.75
N TRP A 140 -2.21 3.33 -4.95
CA TRP A 140 -3.24 4.35 -4.76
C TRP A 140 -3.04 5.11 -3.43
N PRO A 141 -3.01 6.45 -3.45
CA PRO A 141 -2.78 7.27 -2.25
C PRO A 141 -3.98 7.33 -1.28
N TYR A 142 -4.88 6.35 -1.35
CA TYR A 142 -6.18 6.38 -0.69
C TYR A 142 -6.30 5.25 0.35
N PRO A 143 -5.60 5.36 1.50
CA PRO A 143 -5.67 4.35 2.56
C PRO A 143 -7.07 4.23 3.17
N ARG A 144 -7.96 5.20 2.92
CA ARG A 144 -9.37 5.17 3.33
C ARG A 144 -10.14 3.96 2.77
N ASP A 145 -9.81 3.49 1.57
CA ASP A 145 -10.59 2.44 0.91
C ASP A 145 -10.17 1.04 1.35
N THR A 146 -8.90 0.88 1.73
CA THR A 146 -8.30 -0.41 2.07
C THR A 146 -8.57 -0.79 3.52
N SER A 147 -8.72 0.19 4.40
CA SER A 147 -9.15 0.00 5.77
C SER A 147 -9.93 1.20 6.31
N PHE A 148 -10.77 0.96 7.31
CA PHE A 148 -11.34 2.02 8.12
C PHE A 148 -11.38 1.60 9.60
N THR A 149 -11.21 2.58 10.48
CA THR A 149 -11.19 2.35 11.92
C THR A 149 -12.50 2.81 12.54
N THR A 150 -12.99 2.02 13.48
CA THR A 150 -14.20 2.27 14.27
C THR A 150 -13.82 2.43 15.74
N GLN A 151 -14.82 2.58 16.61
CA GLN A 151 -14.60 2.61 18.05
C GLN A 151 -14.04 1.30 18.61
N VAL A 152 -14.36 0.17 17.98
CA VAL A 152 -14.04 -1.18 18.46
C VAL A 152 -12.90 -1.85 17.71
N GLY A 153 -12.33 -1.19 16.70
CA GLY A 153 -11.18 -1.72 15.95
C GLY A 153 -11.19 -1.32 14.48
N THR A 154 -10.20 -1.84 13.76
CA THR A 154 -10.00 -1.58 12.32
C THR A 154 -10.59 -2.70 11.47
N VAL A 155 -11.34 -2.31 10.45
CA VAL A 155 -11.85 -3.19 9.40
C VAL A 155 -10.90 -3.13 8.22
N ILE A 156 -10.48 -4.30 7.73
CA ILE A 156 -9.76 -4.45 6.46
C ILE A 156 -10.80 -4.72 5.38
N CYS A 157 -10.85 -3.86 4.36
CA CYS A 157 -11.87 -3.90 3.32
C CYS A 157 -11.64 -5.04 2.33
N ASN A 158 -12.72 -5.51 1.69
CA ASN A 158 -12.64 -6.34 0.50
C ASN A 158 -12.92 -5.47 -0.73
N MET A 159 -11.92 -5.29 -1.59
CA MET A 159 -12.00 -4.35 -2.70
C MET A 159 -12.76 -4.95 -3.89
N ARG A 160 -13.73 -4.20 -4.41
CA ARG A 160 -14.56 -4.63 -5.56
C ARG A 160 -13.75 -4.74 -6.86
N ARG A 161 -12.80 -3.83 -7.08
CA ARG A 161 -12.04 -3.76 -8.34
C ARG A 161 -10.89 -4.75 -8.30
N TYR A 162 -10.71 -5.48 -9.41
CA TYR A 162 -9.67 -6.48 -9.53
C TYR A 162 -8.28 -5.88 -9.33
N SER A 163 -8.04 -4.68 -9.88
CA SER A 163 -6.79 -3.93 -9.75
C SER A 163 -6.39 -3.59 -8.31
N ARG A 164 -7.34 -3.52 -7.36
CA ARG A 164 -7.10 -3.11 -5.96
C ARG A 164 -7.28 -4.23 -4.95
N ARG A 165 -7.62 -5.44 -5.40
CA ARG A 165 -8.01 -6.57 -4.52
C ARG A 165 -6.94 -7.02 -3.54
N PHE A 166 -5.68 -6.72 -3.81
CA PHE A 166 -4.54 -7.13 -2.98
C PHE A 166 -4.05 -6.04 -2.02
N GLU A 167 -4.40 -4.77 -2.25
CA GLU A 167 -4.04 -3.66 -1.36
C GLU A 167 -4.39 -3.94 0.12
N PRO A 168 -5.60 -4.44 0.46
CA PRO A 168 -5.96 -4.67 1.85
C PRO A 168 -5.10 -5.73 2.53
N ARG A 169 -4.58 -6.73 1.80
CA ARG A 169 -3.68 -7.76 2.36
C ARG A 169 -2.36 -7.14 2.83
N VAL A 170 -1.86 -6.15 2.08
CA VAL A 170 -0.62 -5.44 2.43
C VAL A 170 -0.86 -4.47 3.58
N VAL A 171 -1.93 -3.67 3.50
CA VAL A 171 -2.30 -2.71 4.58
C VAL A 171 -2.55 -3.42 5.91
N LYS A 172 -3.11 -4.63 5.87
CA LYS A 172 -3.35 -5.45 7.06
C LYS A 172 -2.06 -5.71 7.86
N ILE A 173 -0.92 -5.86 7.20
CA ILE A 173 0.38 -6.08 7.87
C ILE A 173 0.69 -4.95 8.84
N ALA A 174 0.41 -3.70 8.46
CA ALA A 174 0.64 -2.55 9.34
C ALA A 174 -0.16 -2.68 10.65
N TYR A 175 -1.42 -3.12 10.59
CA TYR A 175 -2.26 -3.32 11.78
C TYR A 175 -1.94 -4.59 12.57
N GLU A 176 -1.28 -5.58 11.96
CA GLU A 176 -0.92 -6.83 12.63
C GLU A 176 0.45 -6.77 13.32
N TYR A 177 1.38 -5.97 12.79
CA TYR A 177 2.78 -6.00 13.20
C TYR A 177 3.33 -4.66 13.72
N ASP A 178 2.74 -3.51 13.37
CA ASP A 178 3.19 -2.25 13.97
C ASP A 178 2.70 -2.16 15.43
N PRO A 179 3.59 -1.90 16.41
CA PRO A 179 3.22 -1.92 17.82
C PRO A 179 2.20 -0.83 18.22
N VAL A 180 2.11 0.27 17.47
CA VAL A 180 1.18 1.35 17.76
C VAL A 180 -0.18 1.09 17.09
N LEU A 181 -0.17 0.59 15.85
CA LEU A 181 -1.40 0.28 15.12
C LEU A 181 -2.07 -1.03 15.58
N ASN A 182 -1.28 -1.99 16.08
CA ASN A 182 -1.74 -3.25 16.65
C ASN A 182 -2.11 -3.14 18.14
N GLU A 183 -2.08 -1.95 18.74
CA GLU A 183 -2.46 -1.79 20.15
C GLU A 183 -3.96 -2.11 20.33
N LYS A 184 -4.24 -3.40 20.59
CA LYS A 184 -5.57 -3.93 20.86
C LYS A 184 -6.04 -3.43 22.22
N THR A 185 -7.33 -3.17 22.25
CA THR A 185 -8.09 -2.59 23.36
C THR A 185 -7.79 -3.22 24.71
#